data_AF-A0A453IXB9-F1
#
_entry.id   AF-A0A453IXB9-F1
#
_cell.length_a   1.000
_cell.length_b   1.000
_cell.length_c   1.000
_cell.angle_alpha   90.00
_cell.angle_beta   90.00
_cell.angle_gamma   90.00
#
_symmetry.space_group_name_H-M   'P 1'
#
loop_
_entity.id
_entity.type
_entity.pdbx_description
1 polymer ?
#
loop_
_entity_poly.entity_id
_entity_poly.type
_entity_poly.pdbx_seq_one_letter_code
_entity_poly.pdbx_strand_id
1 'polypeptide(L)'
;FIESYLSWKLPLGRYGLTPDHPFVEDYASCQMAILPEGFFDMADRGLVRFKRASAGWCFSENGVVLDDGTKVEADLVFLATGFEGKDKLREVLPKPFRDLVVGKSSMMSLYRGTVHPLIPNMAFVGFVESVSNLHTSELRCRWLSGLLEGRFELPSVKAMMGHVAGEADAMRRTTRFYRRHCISTYSIHDSDGMCADLGSATLRKANWIAELFAPYNNKDYKEQ
;
A
#
# COMPACT_ATOMS: atom_id res chain seq x y z
N PHE A 1 4.82 -16.38 -13.70
CA PHE A 1 5.99 -16.78 -12.90
C PHE A 1 5.68 -16.79 -11.41
N ILE A 2 5.32 -15.65 -10.78
CA ILE A 2 5.02 -15.59 -9.33
C ILE A 2 3.84 -16.47 -8.92
N GLU A 3 2.76 -16.46 -9.70
CA GLU A 3 1.57 -17.33 -9.57
C GLU A 3 1.94 -18.81 -9.40
N SER A 4 2.75 -19.31 -10.32
CA SER A 4 3.17 -20.70 -10.38
C SER A 4 4.07 -21.04 -9.19
N TYR A 5 4.97 -20.13 -8.82
CA TYR A 5 5.84 -20.31 -7.67
C TYR A 5 5.06 -20.38 -6.35
N LEU A 6 4.13 -19.46 -6.12
CA LEU A 6 3.32 -19.43 -4.90
C LEU A 6 2.38 -20.63 -4.81
N SER A 7 1.76 -21.02 -5.92
CA SER A 7 0.89 -22.20 -5.99
C SER A 7 1.67 -23.51 -5.76
N TRP A 8 2.94 -23.56 -6.16
CA TRP A 8 3.81 -24.70 -5.89
C TRP A 8 4.31 -24.72 -4.44
N LYS A 9 4.72 -23.56 -3.92
CA LYS A 9 5.32 -23.44 -2.59
C LYS A 9 4.30 -23.55 -1.45
N LEU A 10 3.09 -23.05 -1.65
CA LEU A 10 2.07 -22.93 -0.62
C LEU A 10 0.86 -23.81 -0.95
N PRO A 11 0.29 -24.54 0.03
CA PRO A 11 -0.85 -25.43 -0.18
C PRO A 11 -2.20 -24.66 -0.26
N LEU A 12 -2.25 -23.53 -0.96
CA LEU A 12 -3.41 -22.63 -0.99
C LEU A 12 -4.67 -23.33 -1.52
N GLY A 13 -4.52 -24.13 -2.59
CA GLY A 13 -5.63 -24.88 -3.17
C GLY A 13 -6.23 -25.91 -2.21
N ARG A 14 -5.40 -26.57 -1.39
CA ARG A 14 -5.85 -27.56 -0.39
C ARG A 14 -6.80 -26.95 0.63
N TYR A 15 -6.60 -25.67 0.95
CA TYR A 15 -7.39 -24.94 1.96
C TYR A 15 -8.40 -23.95 1.34
N GLY A 16 -8.56 -23.91 0.01
CA GLY A 16 -9.45 -22.96 -0.65
C GLY A 16 -9.03 -21.49 -0.54
N LEU A 17 -7.74 -21.25 -0.30
CA LEU A 17 -7.13 -19.93 -0.12
C LEU A 17 -6.56 -19.33 -1.41
N THR A 18 -6.72 -19.99 -2.56
CA THR A 18 -6.37 -19.42 -3.85
C THR A 18 -7.24 -18.19 -4.11
N PRO A 19 -6.66 -17.01 -4.37
CA PRO A 19 -7.42 -15.81 -4.72
C PRO A 19 -8.14 -15.96 -6.07
N ASP A 20 -9.24 -15.24 -6.25
CA ASP A 20 -9.99 -15.20 -7.52
C ASP A 20 -9.45 -14.13 -8.49
N HIS A 21 -8.32 -13.51 -8.13
CA HIS A 21 -7.61 -12.50 -8.90
C HIS A 21 -6.11 -12.81 -8.91
N PRO A 22 -5.34 -12.25 -9.86
CA PRO A 22 -3.88 -12.46 -9.90
C PRO A 22 -3.17 -11.87 -8.68
N PHE A 23 -2.19 -12.58 -8.10
CA PHE A 23 -1.34 -12.09 -6.99
C PHE A 23 -0.61 -10.79 -7.31
N VAL A 24 -0.40 -10.47 -8.60
CA VAL A 24 0.16 -9.16 -8.98
C VAL A 24 -0.76 -8.01 -8.55
N GLU A 25 -2.08 -8.20 -8.52
CA GLU A 25 -3.02 -7.19 -8.02
C GLU A 25 -2.83 -6.95 -6.51
N ASP A 26 -2.51 -7.99 -5.73
CA ASP A 26 -2.21 -7.88 -4.29
C ASP A 26 -0.86 -7.22 -4.03
N TYR A 27 0.14 -7.56 -4.85
CA TYR A 27 1.44 -6.88 -4.80
C TYR A 27 1.25 -5.39 -5.11
N ALA A 28 0.54 -5.06 -6.19
CA ALA A 28 0.27 -3.70 -6.64
C ALA A 28 -0.59 -2.87 -5.68
N SER A 29 -1.37 -3.51 -4.82
CA SER A 29 -2.15 -2.84 -3.77
C SER A 29 -1.51 -2.88 -2.38
N CYS A 30 -0.31 -3.46 -2.25
CA CYS A 30 0.37 -3.66 -0.97
C CYS A 30 -0.44 -4.55 0.01
N GLN A 31 -1.35 -5.39 -0.51
CA GLN A 31 -2.22 -6.27 0.29
C GLN A 31 -1.71 -7.71 0.36
N MET A 32 -0.39 -7.90 0.26
CA MET A 32 0.23 -9.20 0.44
C MET A 32 0.07 -9.69 1.88
N ALA A 33 -0.38 -10.94 2.03
CA ALA A 33 -0.44 -11.58 3.34
C ALA A 33 0.97 -12.04 3.78
N ILE A 34 1.31 -11.74 5.03
CA ILE A 34 2.48 -12.33 5.69
C ILE A 34 1.99 -13.58 6.41
N LEU A 35 2.56 -14.73 6.04
CA LEU A 35 2.26 -16.01 6.66
C LEU A 35 3.18 -16.21 7.87
N PRO A 36 2.63 -16.35 9.10
CA PRO A 36 3.41 -16.75 10.25
C PRO A 36 4.03 -18.13 10.06
N GLU A 37 5.14 -18.38 10.74
CA GLU A 37 5.75 -19.71 10.76
C GLU A 37 4.77 -20.75 11.32
N GLY A 38 4.71 -21.94 10.71
CA GLY A 38 3.81 -23.02 11.13
C GLY A 38 2.31 -22.78 10.84
N PHE A 39 1.94 -21.74 10.08
CA PHE A 39 0.54 -21.44 9.77
C PHE A 39 -0.22 -22.63 9.15
N PHE A 40 0.38 -23.30 8.16
CA PHE A 40 -0.23 -24.47 7.53
C PHE A 40 -0.12 -25.74 8.39
N ASP A 41 0.91 -25.88 9.22
CA ASP A 41 1.01 -26.99 10.17
C ASP A 41 -0.13 -26.93 11.21
N MET A 42 -0.49 -25.73 11.65
CA MET A 42 -1.65 -25.48 12.52
C MET A 42 -2.96 -25.82 11.81
N ALA A 43 -3.08 -25.52 10.52
CA ALA A 43 -4.23 -25.92 9.72
C ALA A 43 -4.31 -27.44 9.54
N ASP A 44 -3.17 -28.12 9.33
CA ASP A 44 -3.08 -29.58 9.27
C ASP A 44 -3.48 -30.27 10.56
N ARG A 45 -3.15 -29.67 11.70
CA ARG A 45 -3.59 -30.12 13.02
C ARG A 45 -5.06 -29.78 13.33
N GLY A 46 -5.75 -29.08 12.42
CA GLY A 46 -7.14 -28.67 12.60
C GLY A 46 -7.35 -27.53 13.60
N LEU A 47 -6.28 -26.86 14.03
CA LEU A 47 -6.31 -25.71 14.95
C LEU A 47 -6.72 -24.41 14.24
N VAL A 48 -6.47 -24.32 12.94
CA VAL A 48 -6.97 -23.25 12.08
C VAL A 48 -7.88 -23.86 11.03
N ARG A 49 -9.09 -23.31 10.89
CA ARG A 49 -10.07 -23.75 9.90
C ARG A 49 -10.48 -22.57 9.04
N PHE A 50 -10.42 -22.75 7.73
CA PHE A 50 -10.76 -21.71 6.76
C PHE A 50 -12.22 -21.84 6.35
N LYS A 51 -12.94 -20.72 6.38
CA LYS A 51 -14.31 -20.58 5.90
C LYS A 51 -14.39 -19.32 5.07
N ARG A 52 -14.89 -19.44 3.84
CA ARG A 52 -15.12 -18.31 2.94
C ARG A 52 -16.59 -17.92 3.04
N ALA A 53 -16.86 -16.64 3.23
CA ALA A 53 -18.20 -16.07 3.30
C ALA A 53 -18.24 -14.85 2.36
N SER A 54 -18.56 -15.09 1.09
CA SER A 54 -18.38 -14.11 0.01
C SER A 54 -19.45 -13.01 -0.02
N ALA A 55 -20.68 -13.33 0.37
CA ALA A 55 -21.80 -12.40 0.41
C ALA A 55 -22.00 -11.78 1.80
N GLY A 56 -21.26 -12.24 2.81
CA GLY A 56 -21.26 -11.71 4.16
C GLY A 56 -21.55 -12.76 5.23
N TRP A 57 -21.72 -12.30 6.45
CA TRP A 57 -22.03 -13.11 7.62
C TRP A 57 -22.72 -12.22 8.67
N CYS A 58 -23.39 -12.84 9.65
CA CYS A 58 -24.00 -12.12 10.77
C CYS A 58 -23.70 -12.81 12.11
N PHE A 59 -23.84 -12.07 13.20
CA PHE A 59 -23.75 -12.64 14.55
C PHE A 59 -24.99 -13.49 14.86
N SER A 60 -24.77 -14.53 15.65
CA SER A 60 -25.80 -15.33 16.31
C SER A 60 -25.52 -15.38 17.81
N GLU A 61 -26.45 -15.96 18.57
CA GLU A 61 -26.35 -16.08 20.02
C GLU A 61 -25.02 -16.73 20.48
N ASN A 62 -24.53 -17.72 19.74
CA ASN A 62 -23.34 -18.50 20.12
C ASN A 62 -22.15 -18.36 19.14
N GLY A 63 -22.15 -17.34 18.26
CA GLY A 63 -21.08 -17.18 17.27
C GLY A 63 -21.52 -16.44 16.01
N VAL A 64 -21.23 -16.99 14.83
CA VAL A 64 -21.58 -16.37 13.53
C VAL A 64 -22.29 -17.33 12.58
N VAL A 65 -23.11 -16.77 11.69
CA VAL A 65 -23.76 -17.47 10.59
C VAL A 65 -23.25 -16.89 9.28
N LEU A 66 -22.75 -17.76 8.40
CA LEU A 66 -22.26 -17.38 7.08
C LEU A 66 -23.43 -17.29 6.08
N ASP A 67 -23.16 -16.69 4.92
CA ASP A 67 -24.12 -16.54 3.82
C ASP A 67 -24.72 -17.86 3.31
N ASP A 68 -23.98 -18.96 3.40
CA ASP A 68 -24.43 -20.31 3.05
C ASP A 68 -25.24 -21.01 4.16
N GLY A 69 -25.50 -20.33 5.28
CA GLY A 69 -26.19 -20.87 6.45
C GLY A 69 -25.31 -21.68 7.40
N THR A 70 -24.02 -21.86 7.10
CA THR A 70 -23.05 -22.50 8.01
C THR A 70 -22.99 -21.72 9.32
N LYS A 71 -23.20 -22.42 10.44
CA LYS A 71 -23.02 -21.89 11.78
C LYS A 71 -21.61 -22.18 12.27
N VAL A 72 -20.94 -21.16 12.79
CA VAL A 72 -19.64 -21.27 13.43
C VAL A 72 -19.80 -20.78 14.87
N GLU A 73 -19.73 -21.71 15.81
CA GLU A 73 -19.74 -21.39 17.23
C GLU A 73 -18.41 -20.73 17.62
N ALA A 74 -18.47 -19.67 18.41
CA ALA A 74 -17.30 -18.91 18.85
C ALA A 74 -17.60 -18.15 20.14
N ASP A 75 -16.70 -18.27 21.13
CA ASP A 75 -16.74 -17.47 22.36
C ASP A 75 -16.28 -16.02 22.12
N LEU A 76 -15.43 -15.80 21.10
CA LEU A 76 -14.86 -14.50 20.77
C LEU A 76 -14.73 -14.32 19.25
N VAL A 77 -15.03 -13.11 18.77
CA VAL A 77 -14.92 -12.75 17.36
C VAL A 77 -14.00 -11.54 17.20
N PHE A 78 -12.88 -11.72 16.48
CA PHE A 78 -11.95 -10.65 16.14
C PHE A 78 -12.21 -10.12 14.73
N LEU A 79 -12.55 -8.83 14.62
CA LEU A 79 -12.74 -8.16 13.33
C LEU A 79 -11.40 -7.64 12.78
N ALA A 80 -10.67 -8.50 12.07
CA ALA A 80 -9.41 -8.15 11.41
C ALA A 80 -9.61 -7.51 10.02
N THR A 81 -10.57 -6.58 9.88
CA THR A 81 -11.02 -6.00 8.60
C THR A 81 -10.24 -4.76 8.14
N GLY A 82 -9.18 -4.38 8.86
CA GLY A 82 -8.32 -3.25 8.52
C GLY A 82 -8.77 -1.92 9.13
N PHE A 83 -8.28 -0.81 8.55
CA PHE A 83 -8.49 0.55 9.07
C PHE A 83 -8.83 1.54 7.96
N GLU A 84 -9.62 2.57 8.32
CA GLU A 84 -9.95 3.70 7.44
C GLU A 84 -9.15 4.95 7.86
N GLY A 85 -7.90 5.05 7.38
CA GLY A 85 -6.97 6.12 7.80
C GLY A 85 -7.46 7.54 7.48
N LYS A 86 -8.14 7.74 6.35
CA LYS A 86 -8.65 9.06 5.94
C LYS A 86 -9.75 9.58 6.85
N ASP A 87 -10.55 8.69 7.44
CA ASP A 87 -11.67 9.08 8.28
C ASP A 87 -11.18 9.73 9.57
N LYS A 88 -10.02 9.30 10.09
CA LYS A 88 -9.34 9.94 11.23
C LYS A 88 -8.95 11.39 10.95
N LEU A 89 -8.68 11.75 9.69
CA LEU A 89 -8.35 13.13 9.32
C LEU A 89 -9.57 14.06 9.37
N ARG A 90 -10.81 13.53 9.43
CA ARG A 90 -12.01 14.36 9.56
C ARG A 90 -12.03 15.18 10.84
N GLU A 91 -11.48 14.62 11.91
CA GLU A 91 -11.46 15.21 13.24
C GLU A 91 -10.32 16.22 13.40
N VAL A 92 -9.25 16.06 12.61
CA VAL A 92 -8.02 16.88 12.72
C VAL A 92 -8.02 18.05 11.73
N LEU A 93 -8.57 17.87 10.53
CA LEU A 93 -8.51 18.89 9.49
C LEU A 93 -9.74 19.82 9.51
N PRO A 94 -9.55 21.15 9.46
CA PRO A 94 -10.65 22.09 9.32
C PRO A 94 -11.19 22.10 7.87
N LYS A 95 -12.41 22.59 7.71
CA LYS A 95 -12.92 22.98 6.38
C LYS A 95 -12.16 24.22 5.86
N PRO A 96 -11.91 24.34 4.54
CA PRO A 96 -12.34 23.45 3.46
C PRO A 96 -11.41 22.25 3.20
N PHE A 97 -10.21 22.22 3.81
CA PHE A 97 -9.17 21.24 3.49
C PHE A 97 -9.57 19.79 3.77
N ARG A 98 -10.37 19.56 4.81
CA ARG A 98 -10.95 18.25 5.09
C ARG A 98 -11.70 17.65 3.90
N ASP A 99 -12.47 18.46 3.19
CA ASP A 99 -13.32 17.99 2.10
C ASP A 99 -12.48 17.63 0.85
N LEU A 100 -11.26 18.17 0.75
CA LEU A 100 -10.27 17.80 -0.28
C LEU A 100 -9.64 16.43 -0.02
N VAL A 101 -9.42 16.09 1.24
CA VAL A 101 -8.73 14.85 1.65
C VAL A 101 -9.69 13.68 1.82
N VAL A 102 -10.85 13.95 2.41
CA VAL A 102 -11.82 12.92 2.83
C VAL A 102 -12.97 12.75 1.81
N GLY A 103 -12.88 13.41 0.66
CA GLY A 103 -13.86 13.33 -0.42
C GLY A 103 -14.01 11.93 -1.05
N LYS A 104 -14.90 11.82 -2.05
CA LYS A 104 -15.32 10.55 -2.69
C LYS A 104 -14.21 9.75 -3.39
N SER A 105 -13.03 10.34 -3.62
CA SER A 105 -11.91 9.61 -4.22
C SER A 105 -11.42 8.53 -3.25
N SER A 106 -11.14 7.34 -3.77
CA SER A 106 -10.60 6.25 -2.96
C SER A 106 -9.17 6.56 -2.49
N MET A 107 -8.33 7.12 -3.36
CA MET A 107 -6.94 7.52 -3.09
C MET A 107 -6.83 9.01 -2.74
N MET A 108 -5.97 9.35 -1.78
CA MET A 108 -5.64 10.76 -1.46
C MET A 108 -4.74 11.34 -2.55
N SER A 109 -5.05 12.57 -3.00
CA SER A 109 -4.31 13.23 -4.07
C SER A 109 -3.03 13.90 -3.57
N LEU A 110 -1.98 13.10 -3.36
CA LEU A 110 -0.69 13.57 -2.84
C LEU A 110 0.40 13.53 -3.92
N TYR A 111 0.95 14.69 -4.28
CA TYR A 111 2.16 14.78 -5.09
C TYR A 111 3.36 14.22 -4.32
N ARG A 112 4.13 13.33 -4.98
CA ARG A 112 5.20 12.51 -4.35
C ARG A 112 4.73 11.78 -3.09
N GLY A 113 3.43 11.47 -2.99
CA GLY A 113 2.86 10.87 -1.80
C GLY A 113 2.99 11.71 -0.52
N THR A 114 3.25 13.02 -0.64
CA THR A 114 3.63 13.89 0.48
C THR A 114 2.80 15.18 0.53
N VAL A 115 2.66 15.92 -0.57
CA VAL A 115 2.00 17.24 -0.56
C VAL A 115 0.66 17.18 -1.30
N HIS A 116 -0.40 17.70 -0.68
CA HIS A 116 -1.66 17.88 -1.39
C HIS A 116 -1.64 19.18 -2.21
N PRO A 117 -1.84 19.16 -3.55
CA PRO A 117 -1.64 20.34 -4.41
C PRO A 117 -2.48 21.58 -4.08
N LEU A 118 -3.58 21.40 -3.33
CA LEU A 118 -4.52 22.45 -2.94
C LEU A 118 -4.53 22.79 -1.44
N ILE A 119 -3.67 22.14 -0.64
CA ILE A 119 -3.58 22.43 0.81
C ILE A 119 -2.21 23.08 1.05
N PRO A 120 -2.16 24.39 1.34
CA PRO A 120 -0.91 25.09 1.57
C PRO A 120 -0.31 24.70 2.92
N ASN A 121 1.02 24.76 3.02
CA ASN A 121 1.79 24.63 4.27
C ASN A 121 1.48 23.35 5.08
N MET A 122 1.15 22.25 4.39
CA MET A 122 0.86 20.97 5.01
C MET A 122 1.43 19.83 4.18
N ALA A 123 2.03 18.86 4.87
CA ALA A 123 2.54 17.62 4.29
C ALA A 123 1.98 16.42 5.04
N PHE A 124 1.82 15.32 4.31
CA PHE A 124 1.30 14.04 4.78
C PHE A 124 2.41 13.00 4.60
N VAL A 125 2.97 12.51 5.71
CA VAL A 125 3.98 11.44 5.67
C VAL A 125 3.35 10.15 6.21
N GLY A 126 3.56 9.04 5.49
CA GLY A 126 3.03 7.72 5.88
C GLY A 126 1.64 7.39 5.32
N PHE A 127 1.10 8.21 4.41
CA PHE A 127 -0.16 7.92 3.70
C PHE A 127 0.00 7.10 2.42
N VAL A 128 1.25 6.77 2.05
CA VAL A 128 1.60 5.89 0.95
C VAL A 128 2.17 4.59 1.48
N GLU A 129 1.66 3.48 0.95
CA GLU A 129 2.11 2.12 1.25
C GLU A 129 3.15 1.66 0.22
N SER A 130 4.08 0.83 0.66
CA SER A 130 5.12 0.21 -0.14
C SER A 130 5.47 -1.16 0.45
N VAL A 131 6.35 -1.91 -0.21
CA VAL A 131 6.93 -3.14 0.37
C VAL A 131 7.73 -2.83 1.65
N SER A 132 8.29 -1.62 1.76
CA SER A 132 8.98 -1.12 2.96
C SER A 132 8.52 0.29 3.29
N ASN A 133 7.56 0.41 4.21
CA ASN A 133 7.00 1.70 4.61
C ASN A 133 8.01 2.59 5.36
N LEU A 134 8.94 1.99 6.12
CA LEU A 134 9.96 2.74 6.86
C LEU A 134 10.88 3.50 5.90
N HIS A 135 11.45 2.80 4.91
CA HIS A 135 12.32 3.40 3.91
C HIS A 135 11.60 4.50 3.10
N THR A 136 10.37 4.18 2.68
CA THR A 136 9.51 5.10 1.91
C THR A 136 9.20 6.38 2.70
N SER A 137 8.98 6.27 4.02
CA SER A 137 8.73 7.41 4.90
C SER A 137 10.00 8.22 5.15
N GLU A 138 11.14 7.56 5.34
CA GLU A 138 12.44 8.23 5.51
C GLU A 138 12.78 9.12 4.31
N LEU A 139 12.64 8.60 3.09
CA LEU A 139 12.88 9.37 1.87
C LEU A 139 11.93 10.57 1.73
N ARG A 140 10.65 10.41 2.13
CA ARG A 140 9.65 11.50 2.15
C ARG A 140 9.97 12.56 3.18
N CYS A 141 10.45 12.18 4.36
CA CYS A 141 10.95 13.14 5.34
C CYS A 141 12.13 13.94 4.80
N ARG A 142 13.09 13.29 4.12
CA ARG A 142 14.25 13.97 3.51
C ARG A 142 13.86 14.90 2.37
N TRP A 143 12.99 14.44 1.48
CA TRP A 143 12.43 15.25 0.41
C TRP A 143 11.67 16.47 0.96
N LEU A 144 10.87 16.28 2.02
CA LEU A 144 10.18 17.38 2.69
C LEU A 144 11.15 18.36 3.35
N SER A 145 12.24 17.89 3.98
CA SER A 145 13.29 18.77 4.52
C SER A 145 13.91 19.61 3.41
N GLY A 146 14.27 18.98 2.28
CA GLY A 146 14.81 19.69 1.11
C GLY A 146 13.86 20.75 0.56
N LEU A 147 12.55 20.47 0.55
CA LEU A 147 11.54 21.46 0.16
C LEU A 147 11.51 22.65 1.15
N LEU A 148 11.49 22.37 2.45
CA LEU A 148 11.43 23.41 3.50
C LEU A 148 12.69 24.27 3.54
N GLU A 149 13.84 23.70 3.17
CA GLU A 149 15.12 24.40 3.03
C GLU A 149 15.26 25.16 1.70
N GLY A 150 14.30 25.03 0.79
CA GLY A 150 14.34 25.69 -0.52
C GLY A 150 15.37 25.09 -1.49
N ARG A 151 15.78 23.83 -1.29
CA ARG A 151 16.69 23.13 -2.23
C ARG A 151 16.05 22.90 -3.60
N PHE A 152 14.72 22.84 -3.64
CA PHE A 152 13.92 22.79 -4.86
C PHE A 152 12.56 23.45 -4.62
N GLU A 153 11.86 23.77 -5.70
CA GLU A 153 10.50 24.31 -5.66
C GLU A 153 9.48 23.29 -6.15
N LEU A 154 8.27 23.34 -5.59
CA LEU A 154 7.17 22.53 -6.13
C LEU A 154 6.78 23.02 -7.53
N PRO A 155 6.44 22.10 -8.45
CA PRO A 155 5.91 22.51 -9.73
C PRO A 155 4.51 23.11 -9.56
N SER A 156 3.97 23.70 -10.64
CA SER A 156 2.62 24.28 -10.60
C SER A 156 1.57 23.27 -10.12
N VAL A 157 0.48 23.77 -9.50
CA VAL A 157 -0.66 22.96 -9.07
C VAL A 157 -1.18 22.06 -10.20
N LYS A 158 -1.24 22.58 -11.43
CA LYS A 158 -1.66 21.83 -12.62
C LYS A 158 -0.74 20.64 -12.90
N ALA A 159 0.57 20.83 -12.81
CA ALA A 159 1.55 19.78 -13.02
C ALA A 159 1.48 18.72 -11.90
N MET A 160 1.38 19.13 -10.63
CA MET A 160 1.21 18.21 -9.51
C MET A 160 -0.07 17.37 -9.65
N MET A 161 -1.19 17.99 -10.02
CA MET A 161 -2.45 17.27 -10.27
C MET A 161 -2.34 16.29 -11.44
N GLY A 162 -1.62 16.65 -12.50
CA GLY A 162 -1.34 15.77 -13.63
C GLY A 162 -0.53 14.53 -13.22
N HIS A 163 0.49 14.72 -12.39
CA HIS A 163 1.29 13.62 -11.81
C HIS A 163 0.41 12.67 -11.00
N VAL A 164 -0.37 13.19 -10.06
CA VAL A 164 -1.28 12.41 -9.22
C VAL A 164 -2.32 11.65 -10.06
N ALA A 165 -2.85 12.27 -11.11
CA ALA A 165 -3.79 11.63 -12.01
C ALA A 165 -3.14 10.45 -12.77
N GLY A 166 -1.89 10.61 -13.21
CA GLY A 166 -1.11 9.55 -13.84
C GLY A 166 -0.86 8.36 -12.92
N GLU A 167 -0.48 8.62 -11.65
CA GLU A 167 -0.33 7.55 -10.65
C GLU A 167 -1.65 6.83 -10.39
N ALA A 168 -2.75 7.57 -10.24
CA ALA A 168 -4.06 6.98 -10.03
C ALA A 168 -4.53 6.13 -11.23
N ASP A 169 -4.24 6.55 -12.47
CA ASP A 169 -4.52 5.78 -13.69
C ASP A 169 -3.66 4.52 -13.78
N ALA A 170 -2.35 4.63 -13.49
CA ALA A 170 -1.47 3.48 -13.42
C ALA A 170 -1.98 2.45 -12.39
N MET A 171 -2.34 2.89 -11.18
CA MET A 171 -2.90 2.02 -10.14
C MET A 171 -4.18 1.31 -10.60
N ARG A 172 -5.14 2.04 -11.18
CA ARG A 172 -6.40 1.46 -11.69
C ARG A 172 -6.19 0.42 -12.78
N ARG A 173 -5.14 0.55 -13.60
CA ARG A 173 -4.78 -0.45 -14.63
C ARG A 173 -4.13 -1.69 -14.03
N THR A 174 -3.46 -1.56 -12.88
CA THR A 174 -2.70 -2.66 -12.25
C THR A 174 -3.49 -3.46 -11.22
N THR A 175 -4.46 -2.87 -10.54
CA THR A 175 -5.19 -3.53 -9.45
C THR A 175 -6.61 -2.97 -9.29
N ARG A 176 -7.56 -3.85 -8.99
CA ARG A 176 -8.91 -3.49 -8.54
C ARG A 176 -8.93 -2.88 -7.14
N PHE A 177 -7.85 -3.04 -6.36
CA PHE A 177 -7.75 -2.58 -4.98
C PHE A 177 -7.06 -1.21 -4.86
N TYR A 178 -7.37 -0.28 -5.77
CA TYR A 178 -6.79 1.06 -5.83
C TYR A 178 -7.32 2.04 -4.77
N ARG A 179 -7.89 1.54 -3.66
CA ARG A 179 -8.38 2.40 -2.58
C ARG A 179 -7.28 2.97 -1.72
N ARG A 180 -6.12 2.30 -1.64
CA ARG A 180 -4.95 2.78 -0.93
C ARG A 180 -3.90 3.20 -1.95
N HIS A 181 -3.12 4.23 -1.65
CA HIS A 181 -1.99 4.61 -2.50
C HIS A 181 -0.85 3.65 -2.18
N CYS A 182 -0.54 2.76 -3.13
CA CYS A 182 0.56 1.83 -3.03
C CYS A 182 1.53 2.06 -4.20
N ILE A 183 2.82 2.11 -3.91
CA ILE A 183 3.90 2.35 -4.88
C ILE A 183 4.71 1.08 -5.17
N SER A 184 4.34 -0.09 -4.67
CA SER A 184 5.16 -1.31 -4.73
C SER A 184 5.62 -1.69 -6.16
N THR A 185 4.80 -1.40 -7.18
CA THR A 185 5.08 -1.70 -8.59
C THR A 185 5.98 -0.67 -9.28
N TYR A 186 6.17 0.51 -8.68
CA TYR A 186 6.97 1.59 -9.24
C TYR A 186 7.83 2.30 -8.18
N SER A 187 8.16 1.60 -7.11
CA SER A 187 8.85 2.16 -5.93
C SER A 187 10.24 2.72 -6.24
N ILE A 188 10.98 2.10 -7.17
CA ILE A 188 12.26 2.60 -7.66
C ILE A 188 12.05 3.93 -8.38
N HIS A 189 11.12 3.98 -9.33
CA HIS A 189 10.80 5.21 -10.07
C HIS A 189 10.28 6.35 -9.17
N ASP A 190 9.44 6.04 -8.17
CA ASP A 190 9.00 7.01 -7.16
C ASP A 190 10.20 7.57 -6.38
N SER A 191 11.06 6.69 -5.90
CA SER A 191 12.25 7.06 -5.12
C SER A 191 13.23 7.90 -5.94
N ASP A 192 13.47 7.51 -7.19
CA ASP A 192 14.35 8.22 -8.11
C ASP A 192 13.80 9.59 -8.48
N GLY A 193 12.48 9.71 -8.67
CA GLY A 193 11.82 10.99 -8.89
C GLY A 193 12.04 11.96 -7.72
N MET A 194 11.91 11.49 -6.48
CA MET A 194 12.19 12.30 -5.30
C MET A 194 13.68 12.66 -5.18
N CYS A 195 14.57 11.73 -5.54
CA CYS A 195 16.00 11.99 -5.58
C CYS A 195 16.37 13.04 -6.62
N ALA A 196 15.75 13.01 -7.79
CA ALA A 196 15.95 13.98 -8.86
C ALA A 196 15.50 15.38 -8.42
N ASP A 197 14.36 15.49 -7.72
CA ASP A 197 13.89 16.76 -7.14
C ASP A 197 14.94 17.33 -6.16
N LEU A 198 15.61 16.47 -5.38
CA LEU A 198 16.70 16.83 -4.46
C LEU A 198 18.04 17.11 -5.17
N GLY A 199 18.12 17.02 -6.50
CA GLY A 199 19.36 17.13 -7.26
C GLY A 199 20.35 15.98 -7.03
N SER A 200 19.89 14.88 -6.43
CA SER A 200 20.71 13.68 -6.19
C SER A 200 20.70 12.75 -7.40
N ALA A 201 21.73 11.92 -7.55
CA ALA A 201 21.79 10.92 -8.60
C ALA A 201 20.55 9.99 -8.56
N THR A 202 20.00 9.64 -9.71
CA THR A 202 18.91 8.66 -9.80
C THR A 202 19.42 7.25 -9.97
N LEU A 203 20.58 7.08 -10.61
CA LEU A 203 21.26 5.79 -10.68
C LEU A 203 22.05 5.56 -9.39
N ARG A 204 21.78 4.46 -8.68
CA ARG A 204 22.27 4.26 -7.30
C ARG A 204 23.28 3.16 -7.14
N LYS A 205 23.52 2.35 -8.16
CA LYS A 205 24.54 1.31 -8.15
C LYS A 205 25.83 1.81 -8.76
N ALA A 206 26.93 1.16 -8.38
CA ALA A 206 28.27 1.52 -8.84
C ALA A 206 28.49 1.34 -10.35
N ASN A 207 27.64 0.55 -11.03
CA ASN A 207 27.73 0.30 -12.46
C ASN A 207 26.38 -0.11 -13.05
N TRP A 208 26.27 -0.05 -14.38
CA TRP A 208 25.04 -0.32 -15.13
C TRP A 208 24.56 -1.78 -15.04
N ILE A 209 25.45 -2.75 -14.84
CA ILE A 209 25.06 -4.15 -14.66
C ILE A 209 24.35 -4.30 -13.31
N ALA A 210 24.93 -3.74 -12.26
CA ALA A 210 24.31 -3.73 -10.94
C ALA A 210 22.99 -2.95 -10.95
N GLU A 211 22.88 -1.85 -11.70
CA GLU A 211 21.64 -1.09 -11.84
C GLU A 211 20.49 -1.93 -12.43
N LEU A 212 20.80 -2.80 -13.38
CA LEU A 212 19.81 -3.65 -14.05
C LEU A 212 19.44 -4.91 -13.26
N PHE A 213 20.40 -5.50 -12.55
CA PHE A 213 20.25 -6.86 -12.01
C PHE A 213 20.33 -6.96 -10.48
N ALA A 214 20.92 -5.98 -9.78
CA ALA A 214 21.03 -6.02 -8.33
C ALA A 214 19.78 -5.41 -7.67
N PRO A 215 19.31 -5.97 -6.55
CA PRO A 215 18.17 -5.40 -5.83
C PRO A 215 18.53 -4.04 -5.23
N TYR A 216 17.61 -3.07 -5.34
CA TYR A 216 17.70 -1.83 -4.58
C TYR A 216 17.44 -2.11 -3.10
N ASN A 217 18.21 -1.44 -2.25
CA ASN A 217 18.13 -1.55 -0.80
C ASN A 217 18.34 -0.17 -0.17
N ASN A 218 17.99 -0.05 1.12
CA ASN A 218 18.03 1.21 1.83
C ASN A 218 19.43 1.87 1.84
N LYS A 219 20.52 1.10 1.71
CA LYS A 219 21.88 1.66 1.69
C LYS A 219 22.17 2.44 0.40
N ASP A 220 21.50 2.09 -0.70
CA ASP A 220 21.66 2.75 -2.00
C ASP A 220 21.14 4.21 -1.97
N TYR A 221 20.25 4.50 -1.02
CA TYR A 221 19.65 5.83 -0.83
C TYR A 221 20.30 6.61 0.32
N LYS A 222 21.36 6.11 0.97
CA LYS A 222 22.10 6.89 1.96
C LYS A 222 22.72 8.11 1.28
N GLU A 223 22.51 9.28 1.88
CA GLU A 223 23.19 10.51 1.47
C GLU A 223 24.71 10.31 1.57
N GLN A 224 25.43 10.82 0.57
CA GLN A 224 26.87 11.09 0.66
C GLN A 224 27.07 12.47 1.26
#